data_AF-A0A7C4U6I0-F1
#
_entry.id   AF-A0A7C4U6I0-F1
#
_cell.length_a   1.000
_cell.length_b   1.000
_cell.length_c   1.000
_cell.angle_alpha   90.00
_cell.angle_beta   90.00
_cell.angle_gamma   90.00
#
_symmetry.space_group_name_H-M   'P 1'
#
loop_
_entity.id
_entity.type
_entity.pdbx_description
1 polymer ?
#
loop_
_entity_poly.entity_id
_entity_poly.type
_entity_poly.pdbx_seq_one_letter_code
_entity_poly.pdbx_strand_id
1 'polypeptide(L)'
;MKESTTSCFHCGDTCEHEKALFEKVGGEERTFCCNGCMGAAILIYEAGEGSYYKKRTAPASKVDSNSSSRNKKNVAYDIPEILADFTEDAGNGLRRIYFSIQGIHCASCVFLNERLLS
;
A
#
# COMPACT_ATOMS: atom_id res chain seq x y z
N MET A 1 -15.47 -29.08 8.34
CA MET A 1 -14.00 -28.92 8.20
C MET A 1 -13.66 -27.52 8.73
N LYS A 2 -12.76 -27.40 9.71
CA LYS A 2 -12.43 -26.10 10.32
C LYS A 2 -11.61 -25.29 9.32
N GLU A 3 -12.15 -24.18 8.83
CA GLU A 3 -11.41 -23.20 8.04
C GLU A 3 -10.25 -22.66 8.87
N SER A 4 -9.02 -22.89 8.44
CA SER A 4 -7.84 -22.27 9.06
C SER A 4 -7.78 -20.81 8.62
N THR A 5 -8.30 -19.91 9.45
CA THR A 5 -8.19 -18.47 9.26
C THR A 5 -6.74 -18.05 9.47
N THR A 6 -5.99 -17.87 8.38
CA THR A 6 -4.62 -17.37 8.43
C THR A 6 -4.65 -15.85 8.54
N SER A 7 -3.94 -15.28 9.51
CA SER A 7 -3.85 -13.84 9.69
C SER A 7 -2.81 -13.21 8.76
N CYS A 8 -3.08 -11.99 8.30
CA CYS A 8 -2.16 -11.20 7.53
C CYS A 8 -0.95 -10.80 8.40
N PHE A 9 0.26 -11.04 7.87
CA PHE A 9 1.51 -10.67 8.55
C PHE A 9 1.62 -9.15 8.84
N HIS A 10 1.11 -8.31 7.94
CA HIS A 10 1.24 -6.86 8.06
C HIS A 10 0.15 -6.20 8.93
N CYS A 11 -1.14 -6.38 8.63
CA CYS A 11 -2.22 -5.72 9.37
C CYS A 11 -2.90 -6.60 10.43
N GLY A 12 -2.61 -7.90 10.48
CA GLY A 12 -3.23 -8.82 11.46
C GLY A 12 -4.64 -9.29 11.12
N ASP A 13 -5.32 -8.68 10.14
CA ASP A 13 -6.66 -9.09 9.70
C ASP A 13 -6.65 -10.51 9.11
N THR A 14 -7.81 -11.17 9.12
CA THR A 14 -8.00 -12.48 8.49
C THR A 14 -7.81 -12.41 6.98
N CYS A 15 -7.04 -13.34 6.43
CA CYS A 15 -6.95 -13.57 5.00
C CYS A 15 -8.08 -14.50 4.55
N GLU A 16 -8.95 -14.03 3.65
CA GLU A 16 -9.88 -14.89 2.91
C GLU A 16 -9.05 -15.85 2.04
N HIS A 17 -9.22 -17.16 2.24
CA HIS A 17 -8.29 -18.18 1.73
C HIS A 17 -8.10 -18.13 0.20
N GLU A 18 -9.12 -17.72 -0.55
CA GLU A 18 -9.08 -17.59 -2.02
C GLU A 18 -8.37 -16.31 -2.52
N LYS A 19 -8.24 -15.29 -1.66
CA LYS A 19 -7.64 -13.99 -2.00
C LYS A 19 -6.32 -13.74 -1.26
N ALA A 20 -5.89 -14.70 -0.45
CA ALA A 20 -4.64 -14.63 0.28
C ALA A 20 -3.46 -14.60 -0.70
N LEU A 21 -2.54 -13.68 -0.47
CA LEU A 21 -1.27 -13.60 -1.19
C LEU A 21 -0.16 -14.20 -0.33
N PHE A 22 0.81 -14.83 -0.96
CA PHE A 22 1.95 -15.46 -0.30
C PHE A 22 3.23 -14.90 -0.91
N GLU A 23 4.15 -14.44 -0.08
CA GLU A 23 5.42 -13.90 -0.55
C GLU A 23 6.52 -14.13 0.49
N LYS A 24 7.77 -14.27 0.02
CA LYS A 24 8.93 -14.45 0.90
C LYS A 24 9.43 -13.11 1.40
N VAL A 25 9.18 -12.80 2.66
CA VAL A 25 9.58 -11.54 3.30
C VAL A 25 10.41 -11.84 4.55
N GLY A 26 11.62 -11.26 4.62
CA GLY A 26 12.55 -11.51 5.72
C GLY A 26 13.10 -12.94 5.78
N GLY A 27 13.13 -13.64 4.64
CA GLY A 27 13.61 -15.03 4.54
C GLY A 27 12.54 -16.10 4.82
N GLU A 28 11.34 -15.71 5.25
CA GLU A 28 10.23 -16.61 5.57
C GLU A 28 9.05 -16.38 4.63
N GLU A 29 8.30 -17.43 4.32
CA GLU A 29 7.03 -17.31 3.60
C GLU A 29 5.98 -16.67 4.51
N ARG A 30 5.33 -15.60 4.03
CA ARG A 30 4.37 -14.80 4.79
C ARG A 30 3.06 -14.67 4.00
N THR A 31 1.95 -14.62 4.72
CA THR A 31 0.60 -14.46 4.13
C THR A 31 0.10 -13.02 4.26
N PHE A 32 -0.56 -12.52 3.22
CA PHE A 32 -1.07 -11.16 3.13
C PHE A 32 -2.53 -11.11 2.65
N CYS A 33 -3.32 -10.19 3.19
CA CYS A 33 -4.73 -10.03 2.81
C CYS A 33 -4.93 -9.22 1.52
N CYS A 34 -3.92 -8.49 1.05
CA CYS A 34 -3.96 -7.68 -0.17
C CYS A 34 -2.56 -7.23 -0.62
N ASN A 35 -2.46 -6.74 -1.86
CA ASN A 35 -1.21 -6.22 -2.43
C ASN A 35 -0.61 -5.06 -1.62
N GLY A 36 -1.43 -4.21 -1.01
CA GLY A 36 -0.93 -3.11 -0.17
C GLY A 36 -0.17 -3.60 1.07
N CYS A 37 -0.69 -4.64 1.74
CA CYS A 37 -0.04 -5.24 2.90
C CYS A 37 1.25 -5.99 2.52
N MET A 38 1.25 -6.68 1.38
CA MET A 38 2.42 -7.37 0.83
C MET A 38 3.51 -6.37 0.46
N GLY A 39 3.16 -5.34 -0.33
CA GLY A 39 4.09 -4.30 -0.76
C GLY A 39 4.69 -3.52 0.41
N ALA A 40 3.88 -3.13 1.40
CA ALA A 40 4.39 -2.47 2.59
C ALA A 40 5.42 -3.34 3.34
N ALA A 41 5.18 -4.65 3.44
CA ALA A 41 6.10 -5.56 4.09
C ALA A 41 7.41 -5.75 3.34
N ILE A 42 7.34 -5.93 2.02
CA ILE A 42 8.53 -5.99 1.15
C ILE A 42 9.37 -4.73 1.35
N LEU A 43 8.76 -3.54 1.20
CA LEU A 43 9.44 -2.25 1.31
C LEU A 43 10.12 -2.06 2.68
N ILE A 44 9.45 -2.43 3.77
CA ILE A 44 10.03 -2.32 5.13
C ILE A 44 11.28 -3.21 5.25
N TYR A 45 11.24 -4.43 4.71
CA TYR A 45 12.39 -5.34 4.78
C TYR A 45 13.51 -4.93 3.83
N GLU A 46 13.20 -4.50 2.60
CA GLU A 46 14.19 -3.98 1.65
C GLU A 46 14.89 -2.72 2.15
N ALA A 47 14.18 -1.88 2.92
CA ALA A 47 14.76 -0.73 3.59
C ALA A 47 15.71 -1.10 4.77
N GLY A 48 15.81 -2.38 5.13
CA GLY A 48 16.56 -2.86 6.30
C GLY A 48 15.81 -2.70 7.63
N GLU A 49 14.55 -2.27 7.60
CA GLU A 49 13.74 -1.91 8.77
C GLU A 49 12.86 -3.06 9.28
N GLY A 50 13.21 -4.32 8.98
CA GLY A 50 12.46 -5.49 9.43
C GLY A 50 12.28 -5.58 10.97
N SER A 51 13.12 -4.88 11.74
CA SER A 51 12.97 -4.76 13.20
C SER A 51 11.66 -4.07 13.62
N TYR A 52 11.03 -3.30 12.73
CA TYR A 52 9.71 -2.70 12.91
C TYR A 52 8.67 -3.71 13.40
N TYR A 53 8.63 -4.90 12.79
CA TYR A 53 7.65 -5.94 13.11
C TYR A 53 7.80 -6.52 14.51
N LYS A 54 9.00 -6.44 15.10
CA LYS A 54 9.27 -6.86 16.48
C LYS A 54 8.97 -5.76 17.49
N LYS A 55 9.09 -4.50 17.08
CA LYS A 55 8.98 -3.32 17.96
C LYS A 55 7.57 -2.72 18.00
N ARG A 56 6.74 -2.98 17.00
CA ARG A 56 5.38 -2.42 16.93
C ARG A 56 4.53 -2.92 18.11
N THR A 57 3.73 -2.01 18.68
CA THR A 57 2.80 -2.32 19.77
C THR A 57 1.44 -2.82 19.26
N ALA A 58 1.10 -2.51 18.01
CA ALA A 58 -0.11 -2.97 17.34
C ALA A 58 0.11 -3.10 15.82
N PRO A 59 -0.70 -3.92 15.10
CA PRO A 59 -0.72 -3.93 13.65
C PRO A 59 -1.19 -2.59 13.06
N ALA A 60 -0.80 -2.32 11.81
CA ALA A 60 -1.27 -1.12 11.11
C ALA A 60 -2.76 -1.23 10.81
N SER A 61 -3.52 -0.17 11.09
CA SER A 61 -4.94 -0.10 10.75
C SER A 61 -5.12 -0.11 9.23
N LYS A 62 -6.04 -0.95 8.74
CA LYS A 62 -6.41 -0.95 7.33
C LYS A 62 -7.14 0.34 6.99
N VAL A 63 -6.80 0.95 5.86
CA VAL A 63 -7.61 2.03 5.30
C VAL A 63 -8.95 1.43 4.91
N ASP A 64 -10.05 1.97 5.43
CA ASP A 64 -11.40 1.49 5.10
C ASP A 64 -11.67 1.65 3.60
N SER A 65 -11.56 0.52 2.90
CA SER A 65 -11.78 0.41 1.46
C SER A 65 -13.27 0.39 1.09
N ASN A 66 -14.18 0.35 2.06
CA ASN A 66 -15.63 0.35 1.85
C ASN A 66 -16.24 1.77 1.88
N SER A 67 -15.42 2.82 1.96
CA SER A 67 -15.91 4.18 1.74
C SER A 67 -16.30 4.36 0.26
N SER A 68 -17.52 4.00 -0.07
CA SER A 68 -18.16 4.17 -1.39
C SER A 68 -18.10 5.61 -1.92
N SER A 69 -17.79 6.59 -1.06
CA SER A 69 -17.53 7.98 -1.44
C SER A 69 -16.19 8.22 -2.15
N ARG A 70 -15.17 7.36 -1.95
CA ARG A 70 -13.85 7.50 -2.60
C ARG A 70 -13.83 6.92 -4.01
N ASN A 71 -14.48 5.77 -4.22
CA ASN A 71 -14.48 5.09 -5.51
C ASN A 71 -15.17 5.92 -6.62
N LYS A 72 -16.26 6.62 -6.29
CA LYS A 72 -16.98 7.49 -7.25
C LYS A 72 -16.16 8.70 -7.72
N LYS A 73 -15.23 9.20 -6.91
CA LYS A 73 -14.38 10.34 -7.26
C LYS A 73 -13.28 9.95 -8.25
N ASN A 74 -12.82 8.70 -8.21
CA ASN A 74 -11.74 8.24 -9.09
C ASN A 74 -12.19 8.07 -10.54
N VAL A 75 -13.44 7.68 -10.78
CA VAL A 75 -14.01 7.52 -12.14
C VAL A 75 -13.96 8.82 -12.95
N ALA A 76 -13.99 9.99 -12.30
CA ALA A 76 -13.88 11.26 -13.00
C ALA A 76 -12.52 11.44 -13.69
N TYR A 77 -11.44 10.85 -13.15
CA TYR A 77 -10.11 10.93 -13.74
C TYR A 77 -9.91 9.97 -14.93
N ASP A 78 -10.86 9.06 -15.18
CA ASP A 78 -10.87 8.23 -16.39
C ASP A 78 -11.38 9.02 -17.62
N ILE A 79 -11.94 10.22 -17.41
CA ILE A 79 -12.37 11.13 -18.48
C ILE A 79 -11.15 11.93 -18.96
N PRO A 80 -10.74 11.81 -20.24
CA PRO A 80 -9.52 12.44 -20.75
C PRO A 80 -9.49 13.97 -20.62
N GLU A 81 -10.63 14.64 -20.75
CA GLU A 81 -10.73 16.09 -20.56
C GLU A 81 -10.45 16.49 -19.11
N ILE A 82 -11.00 15.75 -18.14
CA ILE A 82 -10.77 16.03 -16.71
C ILE A 82 -9.32 15.72 -16.36
N LEU A 83 -8.76 14.61 -16.85
CA LEU A 83 -7.36 14.28 -16.60
C LEU A 83 -6.42 15.34 -17.18
N ALA A 84 -6.77 15.96 -18.32
CA ALA A 84 -5.97 17.02 -18.93
C ALA A 84 -5.79 18.23 -18.00
N ASP A 85 -6.79 18.57 -17.18
CA ASP A 85 -6.70 19.68 -16.22
C ASP A 85 -5.66 19.46 -15.10
N PHE A 86 -5.24 18.20 -14.89
CA PHE A 86 -4.26 17.82 -13.84
C PHE A 86 -2.93 17.34 -14.43
N THR A 87 -2.75 17.37 -15.74
CA THR A 87 -1.56 16.85 -16.40
C THR A 87 -0.92 17.84 -17.37
N GLU A 88 0.40 17.80 -17.48
CA GLU A 88 1.16 18.55 -18.47
C GLU A 88 1.64 17.62 -19.60
N ASP A 89 1.73 18.13 -20.83
CA ASP A 89 2.37 17.41 -21.93
C ASP A 89 3.88 17.25 -21.66
N ALA A 90 4.35 16.00 -21.65
CA ALA A 90 5.76 15.66 -21.42
C ALA A 90 6.49 15.27 -22.72
N GLY A 91 5.85 15.41 -23.88
CA GLY A 91 6.34 15.01 -25.19
C GLY A 91 6.21 13.51 -25.46
N ASN A 92 6.33 13.11 -26.74
CA ASN A 92 6.31 11.71 -27.19
C ASN A 92 5.08 10.90 -26.74
N GLY A 93 3.93 11.55 -26.58
CA GLY A 93 2.70 10.90 -26.10
C GLY A 93 2.67 10.63 -24.59
N LEU A 94 3.62 11.17 -23.84
CA LEU A 94 3.66 11.08 -22.38
C LEU A 94 2.99 12.29 -21.72
N ARG A 95 2.42 12.08 -20.54
CA ARG A 95 1.88 13.12 -19.68
C ARG A 95 2.59 13.11 -18.33
N ARG A 96 2.76 14.29 -17.73
CA ARG A 96 3.31 14.47 -16.38
C ARG A 96 2.20 14.92 -15.43
N ILE A 97 2.24 14.44 -14.19
CA ILE A 97 1.36 14.85 -13.10
C ILE A 97 2.18 15.12 -11.85
N TYR A 98 1.80 16.13 -11.08
CA TYR A 98 2.41 16.43 -9.78
C TYR A 98 1.45 16.03 -8.67
N PHE A 99 1.88 15.10 -7.83
CA PHE A 99 1.13 14.69 -6.64
C PHE A 99 1.79 15.23 -5.37
N SER A 100 1.01 15.92 -4.55
CA SER A 100 1.41 16.27 -3.18
C SER A 100 0.73 15.31 -2.21
N ILE A 101 1.53 14.53 -1.48
CA ILE A 101 1.03 13.63 -0.45
C ILE A 101 0.99 14.39 0.88
N GLN A 102 -0.19 14.51 1.47
CA GLN A 102 -0.39 15.14 2.78
C GLN A 102 -0.74 14.10 3.85
N GLY A 103 -0.61 14.47 5.12
CA GLY A 103 -1.04 13.64 6.26
C GLY A 103 -0.05 12.54 6.68
N ILE A 104 1.21 12.64 6.28
CA ILE A 104 2.25 11.71 6.77
C ILE A 104 2.65 12.15 8.19
N HIS A 105 2.16 11.43 9.19
CA HIS A 105 2.41 11.74 10.61
C HIS A 105 3.35 10.73 11.29
N CYS A 106 3.65 9.61 10.64
CA CYS A 106 4.57 8.61 11.16
C CYS A 106 5.99 8.93 10.70
N ALA A 107 6.92 9.12 11.64
CA ALA A 107 8.33 9.38 11.35
C ALA A 107 8.98 8.28 10.49
N SER A 108 8.57 7.01 10.67
CA SER A 108 9.04 5.91 9.82
C SER A 108 8.57 6.02 8.37
N CYS A 109 7.39 6.58 8.12
CA CYS A 109 6.87 6.80 6.76
C CYS A 109 7.58 7.95 6.04
N VAL A 110 7.98 9.00 6.77
CA VAL A 110 8.80 10.09 6.21
C VAL A 110 10.17 9.55 5.78
N PHE A 111 10.86 8.85 6.67
CA PHE A 111 12.16 8.22 6.37
C PHE A 111 12.09 7.26 5.18
N LEU A 112 11.04 6.44 5.10
CA LEU A 112 10.88 5.50 4.00
C LEU A 112 10.66 6.22 2.66
N ASN A 113 9.85 7.28 2.63
CA ASN A 113 9.63 8.08 1.43
C ASN A 113 10.92 8.77 0.96
N GLU A 114 11.68 9.36 1.88
CA GLU A 114 12.97 9.97 1.55
C GLU A 114 13.95 8.95 0.97
N ARG A 115 13.98 7.72 1.49
CA ARG A 115 14.91 6.70 0.99
C ARG A 115 14.50 6.08 -0.34
N LEU A 116 13.20 5.99 -0.64
CA LEU A 116 12.69 5.34 -1.85
C LEU A 116 12.54 6.30 -3.05
N LEU A 117 12.31 7.58 -2.80
CA LEU A 117 12.00 8.58 -3.83
C LEU A 117 13.16 9.55 -4.11
N SER A 118 14.30 9.38 -3.43
CA SER A 118 15.53 10.16 -3.68
C SER A 118 16.48 9.49 -4.66
#